data_AF-A0A2G9QGH1-F1
#
_entry.id   AF-A0A2G9QGH1-F1
#
_cell.length_a   1.000
_cell.length_b   1.000
_cell.length_c   1.000
_cell.angle_alpha   90.00
_cell.angle_beta   90.00
_cell.angle_gamma   90.00
#
_symmetry.space_group_name_H-M   'P 1'
#
loop_
_entity.id
_entity.type
_entity.pdbx_description
1 polymer ?
#
loop_
_entity_poly.entity_id
_entity_poly.type
_entity_poly.pdbx_seq_one_letter_code
_entity_poly.pdbx_strand_id
1 'polypeptide(L)'
;MGDIPLDGLSVKDLGGVVLSILKSPSKYTGKDIGLSTEKLTTEQYATIMTRVLGKNIRDGKLTPEIYAKMGFPGAQELANMFTFYTMKPNRDIQLTLQLNPKAKKFQSWLQENKAAFDNL
;
A
#
# COMPACT_ATOMS: atom_id res chain seq x y z
N MET A 1 -7.97 -8.95 -6.53
CA MET A 1 -8.46 -7.55 -6.33
C MET A 1 -8.90 -6.88 -7.62
N GLY A 2 -8.64 -7.46 -8.81
CA GLY A 2 -9.16 -6.95 -10.08
C GLY A 2 -8.79 -5.48 -10.31
N ASP A 3 -9.76 -4.69 -10.74
CA ASP A 3 -9.59 -3.26 -11.02
C ASP A 3 -9.77 -2.37 -9.78
N ILE A 4 -9.88 -2.95 -8.57
CA ILE A 4 -10.00 -2.16 -7.35
C ILE A 4 -8.60 -1.69 -6.90
N PRO A 5 -8.37 -0.37 -6.82
CA PRO A 5 -7.09 0.16 -6.36
C PRO A 5 -6.86 -0.09 -4.86
N LEU A 6 -5.63 -0.44 -4.51
CA LEU A 6 -5.18 -0.67 -3.15
C LEU A 6 -4.39 0.54 -2.62
N ASP A 7 -4.75 0.99 -1.43
CA ASP A 7 -3.99 1.98 -0.66
C ASP A 7 -2.62 1.46 -0.23
N GLY A 8 -1.61 2.31 -0.30
CA GLY A 8 -0.25 1.97 0.14
C GLY A 8 0.46 3.15 0.80
N LEU A 9 1.37 2.82 1.72
CA LEU A 9 2.29 3.75 2.40
C LEU A 9 3.59 3.02 2.69
N SER A 10 4.74 3.69 2.56
CA SER A 10 5.99 3.16 3.08
C SER A 10 6.00 3.17 4.62
N VAL A 11 6.27 2.04 5.26
CA VAL A 11 6.35 1.97 6.73
C VAL A 11 7.41 2.92 7.32
N LYS A 12 8.47 3.25 6.55
CA LYS A 12 9.49 4.22 6.95
C LYS A 12 8.93 5.64 7.13
N ASP A 13 7.83 5.96 6.44
CA ASP A 13 7.19 7.28 6.49
C ASP A 13 6.18 7.42 7.65
N LEU A 14 5.88 6.34 8.37
CA LEU A 14 4.96 6.34 9.51
C LEU A 14 5.44 7.27 10.65
N GLY A 15 6.75 7.34 10.88
CA GLY A 15 7.31 8.15 11.97
C GLY A 15 6.96 9.64 11.85
N GLY A 16 6.97 10.19 10.64
CA GLY A 16 6.57 11.58 10.39
C GLY A 16 5.09 11.84 10.69
N VAL A 17 4.23 10.89 10.33
CA VAL A 17 2.79 10.96 10.61
C VAL A 17 2.52 10.98 12.12
N VAL A 18 3.13 10.03 12.85
CA VAL A 18 2.96 9.90 14.31
C VAL A 18 3.47 11.15 15.02
N LEU A 19 4.63 11.70 14.62
CA LEU A 19 5.17 12.93 15.18
C LEU A 19 4.20 14.12 15.04
N SER A 20 3.56 14.27 13.88
CA SER A 20 2.58 15.32 13.63
C SER A 20 1.32 15.17 14.50
N ILE A 21 0.88 13.93 14.74
CA ILE A 21 -0.24 13.63 15.65
C ILE A 21 0.12 14.01 17.09
N LEU A 22 1.30 13.60 17.58
CA LEU A 22 1.77 13.88 18.93
C LEU A 22 1.95 15.38 19.22
N LYS A 23 2.26 16.18 18.19
CA LYS A 23 2.35 17.65 18.30
C LYS A 23 0.99 18.35 18.33
N SER A 24 -0.10 17.65 18.04
CA SER A 24 -1.46 18.24 17.99
C SER A 24 -2.51 17.25 18.49
N PRO A 25 -2.38 16.70 19.71
CA PRO A 25 -3.22 15.60 20.19
C PRO A 25 -4.70 15.99 20.23
N SER A 26 -5.03 17.21 20.66
CA SER A 26 -6.43 17.70 20.71
C SER A 26 -7.15 17.67 19.36
N LYS A 27 -6.41 17.73 18.24
CA LYS A 27 -6.99 17.64 16.88
C LYS A 27 -7.32 16.20 16.47
N TYR A 28 -6.64 15.21 17.04
CA TYR A 28 -6.65 13.83 16.54
C TYR A 28 -7.13 12.77 17.56
N THR A 29 -7.23 13.11 18.85
CA THR A 29 -7.80 12.21 19.88
C THR A 29 -9.18 11.70 19.46
N GLY A 30 -9.39 10.38 19.61
CA GLY A 30 -10.66 9.71 19.30
C GLY A 30 -10.94 9.51 17.81
N LYS A 31 -9.99 9.79 16.91
CA LYS A 31 -10.14 9.58 15.47
C LYS A 31 -9.39 8.33 15.01
N ASP A 32 -10.06 7.55 14.16
CA ASP A 32 -9.41 6.51 13.35
C ASP A 32 -8.86 7.13 12.07
N ILE A 33 -7.55 7.10 11.89
CA ILE A 33 -6.87 7.72 10.74
C ILE A 33 -6.35 6.61 9.82
N GLY A 34 -7.03 6.42 8.69
CA GLY A 34 -6.58 5.51 7.64
C GLY A 34 -5.49 6.14 6.78
N LEU A 35 -4.29 5.56 6.77
CA LEU A 35 -3.13 6.13 6.07
C LEU A 35 -2.94 5.60 4.65
N SER A 36 -2.58 6.50 3.73
CA SER A 36 -2.26 6.17 2.34
C SER A 36 -1.52 7.32 1.66
N THR A 37 -0.53 7.01 0.81
CA THR A 37 0.11 8.00 -0.06
C THR A 37 -0.49 8.03 -1.46
N GLU A 38 -1.07 6.90 -1.89
CA GLU A 38 -1.77 6.74 -3.17
C GLU A 38 -2.54 5.42 -3.21
N LYS A 39 -3.37 5.27 -4.24
CA LYS A 39 -4.10 4.05 -4.55
C LYS A 39 -3.69 3.55 -5.93
N LEU A 40 -3.35 2.27 -6.04
CA LEU A 40 -2.93 1.65 -7.29
C LEU A 40 -3.58 0.28 -7.47
N THR A 41 -4.01 -0.06 -8.68
CA THR A 41 -4.41 -1.45 -9.01
C THR A 41 -3.16 -2.34 -9.10
N THR A 42 -3.33 -3.67 -9.02
CA THR A 42 -2.22 -4.62 -9.20
C THR A 42 -1.54 -4.43 -10.56
N GLU A 43 -2.30 -4.12 -11.62
CA GLU A 43 -1.78 -3.79 -12.94
C GLU A 43 -0.90 -2.52 -12.93
N GLN A 44 -1.31 -1.49 -12.19
CA GLN A 44 -0.52 -0.26 -12.06
C GLN A 44 0.76 -0.50 -11.25
N TYR A 45 0.70 -1.31 -10.19
CA TYR A 45 1.91 -1.78 -9.48
C TYR A 45 2.86 -2.51 -10.43
N ALA A 46 2.37 -3.48 -11.21
CA ALA A 46 3.18 -4.23 -12.18
C ALA A 46 3.79 -3.33 -13.26
N THR A 47 3.03 -2.34 -13.75
CA THR A 47 3.51 -1.36 -14.74
C THR A 47 4.63 -0.48 -14.17
N ILE A 48 4.46 0.04 -12.95
CA ILE A 48 5.49 0.84 -12.28
C ILE A 48 6.73 -0.02 -12.03
N MET A 49 6.57 -1.23 -11.52
CA MET A 49 7.69 -2.14 -11.27
C MET A 49 8.43 -2.48 -12.57
N THR A 50 7.72 -2.77 -13.66
CA THR A 50 8.32 -3.03 -14.98
C THR A 50 9.20 -1.86 -15.43
N ARG A 51 8.66 -0.65 -15.35
CA ARG A 51 9.38 0.57 -15.73
C ARG A 51 10.62 0.82 -14.86
N VAL A 52 10.49 0.64 -13.54
CA VAL A 52 11.53 1.04 -12.58
C VAL A 52 12.63 -0.02 -12.47
N LEU A 53 12.28 -1.30 -12.56
CA LEU A 53 13.20 -2.44 -12.40
C LEU A 53 13.73 -2.96 -13.75
N GLY A 54 13.13 -2.57 -14.88
CA GLY A 54 13.55 -3.04 -16.21
C GLY A 54 13.25 -4.53 -16.47
N LYS A 55 12.37 -5.14 -15.67
CA LYS A 55 11.95 -6.54 -15.78
C LYS A 55 10.51 -6.61 -16.27
N ASN A 56 10.15 -7.61 -17.08
CA ASN A 56 8.76 -7.80 -17.53
C ASN A 56 7.91 -8.38 -16.39
N ILE A 57 7.23 -7.50 -15.65
CA ILE A 57 6.38 -7.85 -14.50
C ILE A 57 4.93 -7.65 -14.89
N ARG A 58 4.09 -8.66 -14.63
CA ARG A 58 2.67 -8.68 -15.03
C ARG A 58 1.79 -8.95 -13.82
N ASP A 59 0.57 -8.43 -13.88
CA ASP A 59 -0.46 -8.80 -12.91
C ASP A 59 -0.87 -10.27 -13.11
N GLY A 60 -0.69 -11.07 -12.06
CA GLY A 60 -1.09 -12.49 -12.06
C GLY A 60 -2.60 -12.72 -12.04
N LYS A 61 -3.41 -11.67 -11.93
CA LYS A 61 -4.89 -11.69 -11.94
C LYS A 61 -5.48 -12.65 -10.90
N LEU A 62 -4.79 -12.83 -9.78
CA LEU A 62 -5.25 -13.70 -8.69
C LEU A 62 -6.48 -13.11 -8.00
N THR A 63 -7.49 -13.95 -7.81
CA THR A 63 -8.66 -13.64 -6.98
C THR A 63 -8.40 -14.05 -5.52
N PRO A 64 -9.06 -13.43 -4.54
CA PRO A 64 -8.95 -13.86 -3.14
C PRO A 64 -9.26 -15.35 -2.94
N GLU A 65 -10.21 -15.91 -3.70
CA GLU A 65 -10.61 -17.32 -3.61
C GLU A 65 -9.51 -18.27 -4.09
N ILE A 66 -8.76 -17.88 -5.13
CA ILE A 66 -7.58 -18.63 -5.58
C ILE A 66 -6.47 -18.51 -4.53
N TYR A 67 -6.26 -17.29 -4.00
CA TYR A 67 -5.22 -17.01 -3.01
C TYR A 67 -5.41 -17.83 -1.71
N ALA A 68 -6.66 -17.97 -1.24
CA ALA A 68 -7.00 -18.76 -0.05
C ALA A 68 -6.58 -20.24 -0.17
N LYS A 69 -6.51 -20.78 -1.40
CA LYS A 69 -6.19 -22.18 -1.68
C LYS A 69 -4.69 -22.45 -1.83
N MET A 70 -3.82 -21.45 -1.67
CA MET A 70 -2.37 -21.60 -1.88
C MET A 70 -1.66 -22.41 -0.78
N GLY A 71 -2.35 -22.78 0.31
CA GLY A 71 -1.89 -23.79 1.27
C GLY A 71 -0.76 -23.38 2.21
N PHE A 72 -0.28 -22.14 2.14
CA PHE A 72 0.70 -21.62 3.09
C PHE A 72 0.02 -21.03 4.36
N PRO A 73 0.72 -20.98 5.51
CA PRO A 73 0.16 -20.43 6.74
C PRO A 73 -0.31 -18.97 6.57
N GLY A 74 -1.57 -18.68 6.90
CA GLY A 74 -2.14 -17.33 6.77
C GLY A 74 -2.82 -17.05 5.41
N ALA A 75 -2.84 -17.99 4.47
CA ALA A 75 -3.42 -17.79 3.14
C ALA A 75 -4.90 -17.37 3.19
N GLN A 76 -5.68 -17.99 4.10
CA GLN A 76 -7.11 -17.67 4.27
C GLN A 76 -7.31 -16.27 4.87
N GLU A 77 -6.51 -15.89 5.86
CA GLU A 77 -6.56 -14.57 6.49
C GLU A 77 -6.19 -13.46 5.51
N LEU A 78 -5.15 -13.66 4.70
CA LEU A 78 -4.74 -12.72 3.66
C LEU A 78 -5.80 -12.62 2.54
N ALA A 79 -6.42 -13.74 2.15
CA ALA A 79 -7.53 -13.71 1.22
C ALA A 79 -8.69 -12.87 1.76
N ASN A 80 -9.05 -13.04 3.05
CA ASN A 80 -10.07 -12.23 3.70
C ASN A 80 -9.67 -10.74 3.75
N MET A 81 -8.40 -10.43 4.01
CA MET A 81 -7.87 -9.06 3.97
C MET A 81 -8.00 -8.45 2.56
N PHE A 82 -7.65 -9.19 1.50
CA PHE A 82 -7.83 -8.73 0.13
C PHE A 82 -9.30 -8.53 -0.24
N THR A 83 -10.20 -9.40 0.24
CA THR A 83 -11.65 -9.20 0.10
C THR A 83 -12.11 -7.93 0.82
N PHE A 84 -11.62 -7.65 2.02
CA PHE A 84 -11.93 -6.39 2.71
C PHE A 84 -11.42 -5.16 1.94
N TYR A 85 -10.24 -5.23 1.30
CA TYR A 85 -9.76 -4.15 0.45
C TYR A 85 -10.66 -3.87 -0.76
N THR A 86 -11.38 -4.87 -1.29
CA THR A 86 -12.36 -4.62 -2.36
C THR A 86 -13.56 -3.79 -1.89
N MET A 87 -13.82 -3.78 -0.58
CA MET A 87 -14.84 -2.93 0.06
C MET A 87 -14.37 -1.48 0.29
N LYS A 88 -13.18 -1.09 -0.22
CA LYS A 88 -12.63 0.28 -0.21
C LYS A 88 -12.61 0.89 1.20
N PRO A 89 -11.78 0.34 2.12
CA PRO A 89 -11.71 0.86 3.47
C PRO A 89 -11.33 2.34 3.51
N ASN A 90 -11.77 3.04 4.55
CA ASN A 90 -11.51 4.46 4.69
C ASN A 90 -10.01 4.73 4.85
N ARG A 91 -9.44 5.48 3.91
CA ARG A 91 -8.04 5.89 3.83
C ARG A 91 -7.99 7.29 3.25
N ASP A 92 -7.30 8.20 3.93
CA ASP A 92 -7.26 9.61 3.57
C ASP A 92 -5.86 10.02 3.11
N ILE A 93 -5.69 10.12 1.79
CA ILE A 93 -4.42 10.50 1.16
C ILE A 93 -4.05 11.94 1.51
N GLN A 94 -5.03 12.85 1.49
CA GLN A 94 -4.76 14.27 1.73
C GLN A 94 -4.30 14.49 3.16
N LEU A 95 -5.01 13.90 4.14
CA LEU A 95 -4.61 13.96 5.53
C LEU A 95 -3.26 13.29 5.77
N THR A 96 -2.98 12.14 5.15
CA THR A 96 -1.68 11.47 5.27
C THR A 96 -0.54 12.36 4.81
N LEU A 97 -0.68 13.02 3.66
CA LEU A 97 0.32 13.95 3.12
C LEU A 97 0.41 15.26 3.91
N GLN A 98 -0.68 15.70 4.57
CA GLN A 98 -0.61 16.81 5.52
C GLN A 98 0.18 16.42 6.78
N LEU A 99 -0.03 15.20 7.29
CA LEU A 99 0.65 14.68 8.48
C LEU A 99 2.13 14.36 8.20
N ASN A 100 2.46 13.93 6.99
CA ASN A 100 3.84 13.76 6.53
C ASN A 100 4.00 14.17 5.06
N PRO A 101 4.37 15.43 4.78
CA PRO A 101 4.58 15.92 3.40
C PRO A 101 5.74 15.25 2.66
N LYS A 102 6.62 14.53 3.38
CA LYS A 102 7.75 13.80 2.79
C LYS A 102 7.40 12.35 2.45
N ALA A 103 6.19 11.88 2.78
CA ALA A 103 5.76 10.52 2.51
C ALA A 103 5.74 10.23 1.01
N LYS A 104 6.31 9.10 0.61
CA LYS A 104 6.59 8.81 -0.80
C LYS A 104 5.48 7.99 -1.43
N LYS A 105 5.13 8.36 -2.66
CA LYS A 105 4.43 7.48 -3.59
C LYS A 105 5.29 6.27 -3.93
N PHE A 106 4.66 5.17 -4.31
CA PHE A 106 5.24 3.88 -4.63
C PHE A 106 6.35 3.96 -5.68
N GLN A 107 6.18 4.72 -6.77
CA GLN A 107 7.23 4.84 -7.78
C GLN A 107 8.53 5.45 -7.19
N SER A 108 8.41 6.53 -6.42
CA SER A 108 9.56 7.18 -5.77
C SER A 108 10.18 6.25 -4.73
N TRP A 109 9.37 5.57 -3.94
CA TRP A 109 9.86 4.57 -2.99
C TRP A 109 10.61 3.44 -3.70
N LEU A 110 10.06 2.89 -4.78
CA LEU A 110 10.67 1.79 -5.52
C LEU A 110 12.00 2.20 -6.17
N GLN A 111 12.09 3.44 -6.68
CA GLN A 111 13.33 3.98 -7.24
C GLN A 111 14.48 4.00 -6.22
N GLU A 112 14.19 4.26 -4.95
CA GLU A 112 15.19 4.27 -3.88
C GLU A 112 15.50 2.88 -3.31
N ASN A 113 14.62 1.90 -3.52
CA ASN A 113 14.72 0.57 -2.92
C ASN A 113 14.94 -0.54 -3.96
N LYS A 114 15.35 -0.22 -5.19
CA LYS A 114 15.51 -1.19 -6.29
C LYS A 114 16.38 -2.38 -5.94
N ALA A 115 17.47 -2.16 -5.21
CA ALA A 115 18.44 -3.20 -4.84
C ALA A 115 17.80 -4.36 -4.04
N ALA A 116 16.69 -4.10 -3.34
CA ALA A 116 15.95 -5.16 -2.64
C ALA A 116 15.27 -6.16 -3.60
N PHE A 117 15.22 -5.86 -4.89
CA PHE A 117 14.55 -6.63 -5.93
C PHE A 117 15.53 -7.16 -7.00
N ASP A 118 16.83 -7.19 -6.72
CA ASP A 118 17.83 -7.65 -7.69
C ASP A 118 17.61 -9.13 -8.08
N ASN A 119 17.14 -9.96 -7.15
CA ASN A 119 16.89 -11.39 -7.34
C ASN A 119 15.48 -11.74 -7.86
N LEU A 120 14.70 -10.75 -8.30
CA LEU A 120 13.36 -10.96 -8.90
C LEU A 120 13.39 -11.58 -10.29
#